data_AF-A0A7V5L413-F1
#
_entry.id   AF-A0A7V5L413-F1
#
_cell.length_a   1.000
_cell.length_b   1.000
_cell.length_c   1.000
_cell.angle_alpha   90.00
_cell.angle_beta   90.00
_cell.angle_gamma   90.00
#
_symmetry.space_group_name_H-M   'P 1'
#
loop_
_entity.id
_entity.type
_entity.pdbx_description
1 polymer ?
#
loop_
_entity_poly.entity_id
_entity_poly.type
_entity_poly.pdbx_seq_one_letter_code
_entity_poly.pdbx_strand_id
1 'polypeptide(L)'
;MSLLADYKAHTAERAELGVPPLVLTAEQVAELVEILKTSPIEDADYVMDIFQNNIPAGVDDAAYVKAAFLNDIVQGNATCDRIDAVKACEILGTMLGGFNVQPLIEALKIEGEVADTAAEQLKNTILVYDGFNDVKSMADAGNAKAKEIVESWANAEWFTNKPALDEEITVTVYKIPGETNTDDLSPASEAFTRADIPLHANSFLVNRMENPLETMDELRKKGHPLAYVGDVVGTGSSRKSGINSVQWHMGRDIPGIPGKRTGGVVIGGIIAPIFFNTAEDSGCLPIQAP
;
A
#
# COMPACT_ATOMS: atom_id res chain seq x y z
N MET A 1 -2.62 5.92 27.80
CA MET A 1 -4.06 5.89 28.13
C MET A 1 -4.57 4.57 27.54
N SER A 2 -5.81 4.43 27.07
CA SER A 2 -6.14 3.27 26.22
C SER A 2 -5.53 3.45 24.84
N LEU A 3 -5.21 2.35 24.13
CA LEU A 3 -4.69 2.39 22.76
C LEU A 3 -5.47 3.36 21.85
N LEU A 4 -6.81 3.31 21.91
CA LEU A 4 -7.66 4.14 21.05
C LEU A 4 -7.53 5.63 21.37
N ALA A 5 -7.45 5.99 22.65
CA ALA A 5 -7.25 7.38 23.06
C ALA A 5 -5.88 7.90 22.63
N ASP A 6 -4.83 7.09 22.84
CA ASP A 6 -3.45 7.45 22.45
C ASP A 6 -3.33 7.57 20.92
N TYR A 7 -3.91 6.65 20.15
CA TYR A 7 -3.85 6.69 18.69
C TYR A 7 -4.68 7.83 18.07
N LYS A 8 -5.82 8.20 18.69
CA LYS A 8 -6.59 9.40 18.31
C LYS A 8 -5.81 10.69 18.59
N ALA A 9 -5.15 10.77 19.73
CA ALA A 9 -4.29 11.91 20.06
C ALA A 9 -3.13 12.04 19.05
N HIS A 10 -2.47 10.92 18.72
CA HIS A 10 -1.44 10.86 17.68
C HIS A 10 -1.96 11.30 16.32
N THR A 11 -3.17 10.87 15.94
CA THR A 11 -3.82 11.29 14.70
C THR A 11 -4.03 12.80 14.66
N ALA A 12 -4.47 13.40 15.77
CA ALA A 12 -4.64 14.85 15.87
C ALA A 12 -3.30 15.61 15.80
N GLU A 13 -2.26 15.14 16.51
CA GLU A 13 -0.91 15.71 16.45
C GLU A 13 -0.33 15.67 15.02
N ARG A 14 -0.49 14.54 14.33
CA ARG A 14 -0.03 14.37 12.94
C ARG A 14 -0.79 15.26 11.96
N ALA A 15 -2.08 15.48 12.21
CA ALA A 15 -2.88 16.38 11.37
C ALA A 15 -2.38 17.83 11.40
N GLU A 16 -1.74 18.28 12.48
CA GLU A 16 -1.08 19.61 12.55
C GLU A 16 0.09 19.73 11.56
N LEU A 17 0.69 18.60 11.18
CA LEU A 17 1.74 18.50 10.15
C LEU A 17 1.17 18.23 8.75
N GLY A 18 -0.15 18.14 8.60
CA GLY A 18 -0.82 17.86 7.32
C GLY A 18 -0.63 16.43 6.81
N VAL A 19 -0.37 15.46 7.70
CA VAL A 19 -0.07 14.06 7.31
C VAL A 19 -0.89 13.05 8.13
N PRO A 20 -1.12 11.83 7.61
CA PRO A 20 -1.81 10.77 8.36
C PRO A 20 -1.03 10.32 9.60
N PRO A 21 -1.68 9.59 10.54
CA PRO A 21 -0.96 8.96 11.64
C PRO A 21 0.04 7.93 11.14
N LEU A 22 1.03 7.63 11.97
CA LEU A 22 1.95 6.51 11.73
C LEU A 22 1.20 5.18 11.77
N VAL A 23 1.73 4.20 11.05
CA VAL A 23 1.27 2.81 11.12
C VAL A 23 1.38 2.25 12.54
N LEU A 24 0.51 1.31 12.87
CA LEU A 24 0.52 0.64 14.17
C LEU A 24 1.76 -0.26 14.31
N THR A 25 2.36 -0.28 15.49
CA THR A 25 3.42 -1.24 15.84
C THR A 25 2.83 -2.62 16.18
N ALA A 26 3.67 -3.64 16.26
CA ALA A 26 3.23 -4.99 16.63
C ALA A 26 2.54 -5.02 18.00
N GLU A 27 3.04 -4.28 18.98
CA GLU A 27 2.43 -4.17 20.32
C GLU A 27 1.06 -3.50 20.25
N GLN A 28 0.93 -2.43 19.47
CA GLN A 28 -0.34 -1.73 19.27
C GLN A 28 -1.36 -2.62 18.54
N VAL A 29 -0.93 -3.42 17.57
CA VAL A 29 -1.81 -4.39 16.89
C VAL A 29 -2.23 -5.49 17.87
N ALA A 30 -1.35 -5.97 18.75
CA ALA A 30 -1.71 -6.96 19.76
C ALA A 30 -2.78 -6.41 20.73
N GLU A 31 -2.62 -5.17 21.20
CA GLU A 31 -3.63 -4.50 22.03
C GLU A 31 -4.95 -4.28 21.26
N LEU A 32 -4.88 -3.93 19.97
CA LEU A 32 -6.05 -3.77 19.10
C LEU A 32 -6.82 -5.08 18.91
N VAL A 33 -6.09 -6.20 18.78
CA VAL A 33 -6.67 -7.55 18.68
C VAL A 33 -7.43 -7.90 19.95
N GLU A 34 -6.91 -7.57 21.13
CA GLU A 34 -7.63 -7.79 22.39
C GLU A 34 -8.91 -6.95 22.47
N ILE A 35 -8.91 -5.71 21.96
CA ILE A 35 -10.13 -4.90 21.81
C ILE A 35 -11.13 -5.56 20.84
N LEU A 36 -10.67 -6.06 19.69
CA LEU A 36 -11.50 -6.74 18.69
C LEU A 36 -12.17 -8.03 19.21
N LYS A 37 -11.58 -8.69 20.21
CA LYS A 37 -12.14 -9.89 20.86
C LYS A 37 -13.21 -9.58 21.91
N THR A 38 -13.40 -8.31 22.29
CA THR A 38 -14.44 -7.92 23.25
C THR A 38 -15.83 -7.85 22.60
N SER A 39 -16.88 -8.05 23.41
CA SER A 39 -18.27 -7.90 22.99
C SER A 39 -19.04 -7.13 24.08
N PRO A 40 -19.52 -5.89 23.83
CA PRO A 40 -19.39 -5.15 22.57
C PRO A 40 -17.99 -4.53 22.39
N ILE A 41 -17.56 -4.38 21.13
CA ILE A 41 -16.32 -3.68 20.77
C ILE A 41 -16.49 -2.17 21.01
N GLU A 42 -15.58 -1.59 21.80
CA GLU A 42 -15.48 -0.15 21.97
C GLU A 42 -15.12 0.54 20.64
N ASP A 43 -15.89 1.54 20.24
CA ASP A 43 -15.65 2.32 19.01
C ASP A 43 -15.40 1.45 17.76
N ALA A 44 -16.31 0.48 17.55
CA ALA A 44 -16.15 -0.59 16.57
C ALA A 44 -15.80 -0.12 15.15
N ASP A 45 -16.34 1.00 14.69
CA ASP A 45 -16.06 1.52 13.34
C ASP A 45 -14.62 2.04 13.23
N TYR A 46 -14.15 2.78 14.23
CA TYR A 46 -12.77 3.27 14.28
C TYR A 46 -11.76 2.12 14.42
N VAL A 47 -12.05 1.15 15.30
CA VAL A 47 -11.23 -0.05 15.49
C VAL A 47 -11.09 -0.83 14.18
N MET A 48 -12.18 -1.01 13.45
CA MET A 48 -12.16 -1.70 12.16
C MET A 48 -11.44 -0.91 11.06
N ASP A 49 -11.51 0.42 11.07
CA ASP A 49 -10.78 1.27 10.13
C ASP A 49 -9.27 1.13 10.33
N ILE A 50 -8.78 1.36 11.56
CA ILE A 50 -7.33 1.29 11.83
C ILE A 50 -6.77 -0.13 11.67
N PHE A 51 -7.58 -1.16 11.97
CA PHE A 51 -7.17 -2.55 11.74
C PHE A 51 -7.01 -2.87 10.25
N GLN A 52 -7.89 -2.37 9.40
CA GLN A 52 -7.83 -2.63 7.95
C GLN A 52 -6.79 -1.75 7.26
N ASN A 53 -6.69 -0.47 7.64
CA ASN A 53 -6.02 0.56 6.85
C ASN A 53 -4.72 1.09 7.47
N ASN A 54 -4.42 0.84 8.75
CA ASN A 54 -3.27 1.45 9.45
C ASN A 54 -2.23 0.42 9.94
N ILE A 55 -2.30 -0.82 9.47
CA ILE A 55 -1.32 -1.87 9.76
C ILE A 55 -0.48 -2.12 8.49
N PRO A 56 0.86 -2.19 8.59
CA PRO A 56 1.71 -2.57 7.46
C PRO A 56 1.34 -3.94 6.89
N ALA A 57 1.70 -4.17 5.63
CA ALA A 57 1.51 -5.45 4.95
C ALA A 57 2.85 -6.18 4.79
N GLY A 58 2.84 -7.38 4.20
CA GLY A 58 4.06 -8.12 3.95
C GLY A 58 4.54 -8.93 5.16
N VAL A 59 5.82 -8.77 5.47
CA VAL A 59 6.54 -9.50 6.54
C VAL A 59 6.92 -8.61 7.72
N ASP A 60 6.19 -7.50 7.90
CA ASP A 60 6.33 -6.64 9.07
C ASP A 60 5.79 -7.34 10.33
N ASP A 61 6.37 -7.06 11.50
CA ASP A 61 5.96 -7.67 12.77
C ASP A 61 4.49 -7.36 13.12
N ALA A 62 3.99 -6.17 12.77
CA ALA A 62 2.58 -5.82 12.96
C ALA A 62 1.68 -6.59 11.98
N ALA A 63 2.15 -6.84 10.75
CA ALA A 63 1.46 -7.68 9.78
C ALA A 63 1.37 -9.13 10.26
N TYR A 64 2.41 -9.65 10.93
CA TYR A 64 2.40 -10.97 11.54
C TYR A 64 1.26 -11.11 12.57
N VAL A 65 1.16 -10.17 13.50
CA VAL A 65 0.11 -10.20 14.54
C VAL A 65 -1.28 -10.13 13.92
N LYS A 66 -1.48 -9.26 12.91
CA LYS A 66 -2.74 -9.15 12.16
C LYS A 66 -3.08 -10.47 11.45
N ALA A 67 -2.15 -11.06 10.72
CA ALA A 67 -2.37 -12.29 9.97
C ALA A 67 -2.65 -13.48 10.91
N ALA A 68 -1.96 -13.56 12.05
CA ALA A 68 -2.17 -14.60 13.05
C ALA A 68 -3.57 -14.52 13.66
N PHE A 69 -4.03 -13.33 14.04
CA PHE A 69 -5.39 -13.13 14.55
C PHE A 69 -6.45 -13.49 13.49
N LEU A 70 -6.27 -13.04 12.25
CA LEU A 70 -7.20 -13.37 11.16
C LEU A 70 -7.24 -14.87 10.90
N ASN A 71 -6.09 -15.55 10.94
CA ASN A 71 -6.04 -17.00 10.85
C ASN A 71 -6.79 -17.66 12.00
N ASP A 72 -6.65 -17.20 13.24
CA ASP A 72 -7.39 -17.73 14.38
C ASP A 72 -8.90 -17.58 14.22
N ILE A 73 -9.38 -16.47 13.63
CA ILE A 73 -10.80 -16.32 13.25
C ILE A 73 -11.20 -17.34 12.20
N VAL A 74 -10.42 -17.49 11.12
CA VAL A 74 -10.68 -18.45 10.04
C VAL A 74 -10.75 -19.89 10.57
N GLN A 75 -9.85 -20.26 11.46
CA GLN A 75 -9.77 -21.61 12.04
C GLN A 75 -10.75 -21.85 13.20
N GLY A 76 -11.48 -20.82 13.64
CA GLY A 76 -12.42 -20.91 14.78
C GLY A 76 -11.74 -20.96 16.15
N ASN A 77 -10.47 -20.56 16.25
CA ASN A 77 -9.72 -20.45 17.51
C ASN A 77 -10.00 -19.13 18.24
N ALA A 78 -10.54 -18.12 17.53
CA ALA A 78 -10.95 -16.84 18.09
C ALA A 78 -12.31 -16.41 17.51
N THR A 79 -12.94 -15.42 18.16
CA THR A 79 -14.21 -14.83 17.72
C THR A 79 -14.14 -13.31 17.75
N CYS A 80 -14.86 -12.65 16.84
CA CYS A 80 -15.00 -11.19 16.80
C CYS A 80 -16.40 -10.84 16.26
N ASP A 81 -17.09 -9.89 16.90
CA ASP A 81 -18.43 -9.45 16.48
C ASP A 81 -18.46 -8.83 15.07
N ARG A 82 -17.31 -8.39 14.55
CA ARG A 82 -17.19 -7.64 13.29
C ARG A 82 -16.42 -8.38 12.19
N ILE A 83 -15.81 -9.51 12.52
CA ILE A 83 -14.96 -10.28 11.59
C ILE A 83 -15.34 -11.75 11.73
N ASP A 84 -16.09 -12.26 10.76
CA ASP A 84 -16.28 -13.69 10.57
C ASP A 84 -15.14 -14.29 9.71
N ALA A 85 -15.16 -15.60 9.51
CA ALA A 85 -14.12 -16.31 8.75
C ALA A 85 -14.02 -15.83 7.28
N VAL A 86 -15.14 -15.49 6.64
CA VAL A 86 -15.17 -14.98 5.27
C VAL A 86 -14.50 -13.61 5.21
N LYS A 87 -14.91 -12.68 6.11
CA LYS A 87 -14.31 -11.36 6.22
C LYS A 87 -12.83 -11.43 6.57
N ALA A 88 -12.43 -12.39 7.39
CA ALA A 88 -11.03 -12.59 7.72
C ALA A 88 -10.20 -12.99 6.48
N CYS A 89 -10.72 -13.88 5.63
CA CYS A 89 -10.10 -14.20 4.34
C CYS A 89 -9.99 -12.98 3.43
N GLU A 90 -11.02 -12.14 3.32
CA GLU A 90 -10.97 -10.90 2.55
C GLU A 90 -9.84 -9.97 3.03
N ILE A 91 -9.74 -9.75 4.35
CA ILE A 91 -8.70 -8.89 4.93
C ILE A 91 -7.30 -9.49 4.74
N LEU A 92 -7.15 -10.82 4.87
CA LEU A 92 -5.89 -11.51 4.54
C LEU A 92 -5.50 -11.27 3.08
N GLY A 93 -6.46 -11.24 2.15
CA GLY A 93 -6.23 -10.96 0.74
C GLY A 93 -5.61 -9.59 0.44
N THR A 94 -5.83 -8.58 1.30
CA THR A 94 -5.29 -7.23 1.08
C THR A 94 -3.86 -7.05 1.58
N MET A 95 -3.24 -8.07 2.20
CA MET A 95 -1.93 -7.96 2.85
C MET A 95 -0.74 -8.18 1.90
N LEU A 96 -0.97 -8.11 0.57
CA LEU A 96 -0.02 -8.27 -0.55
C LEU A 96 0.65 -9.66 -0.69
N GLY A 97 1.08 -10.25 0.41
CA GLY A 97 1.87 -11.48 0.49
C GLY A 97 2.66 -11.55 1.80
N GLY A 98 3.39 -12.63 2.04
CA GLY A 98 4.08 -12.86 3.31
C GLY A 98 3.19 -13.60 4.31
N PHE A 99 2.97 -13.04 5.50
CA PHE A 99 2.31 -13.76 6.60
C PHE A 99 0.85 -14.14 6.35
N ASN A 100 0.19 -13.55 5.36
CA ASN A 100 -1.19 -13.88 4.97
C ASN A 100 -1.31 -15.11 4.06
N VAL A 101 -0.23 -15.52 3.37
CA VAL A 101 -0.29 -16.58 2.34
C VAL A 101 -0.64 -17.93 2.94
N GLN A 102 0.09 -18.37 3.98
CA GLN A 102 -0.18 -19.67 4.60
C GLN A 102 -1.60 -19.74 5.21
N PRO A 103 -2.09 -18.74 5.96
CA PRO A 103 -3.48 -18.69 6.40
C PRO A 103 -4.50 -18.90 5.28
N LEU A 104 -4.32 -18.24 4.13
CA LEU A 104 -5.22 -18.41 2.98
C LEU A 104 -5.13 -19.82 2.37
N ILE A 105 -3.94 -20.41 2.30
CA ILE A 105 -3.76 -21.79 1.82
C ILE A 105 -4.43 -22.80 2.77
N GLU A 106 -4.26 -22.61 4.08
CA GLU A 106 -4.92 -23.44 5.09
C GLU A 106 -6.45 -23.31 5.05
N ALA A 107 -6.96 -22.11 4.76
CA ALA A 107 -8.39 -21.85 4.59
C ALA A 107 -9.02 -22.66 3.43
N LEU A 108 -8.25 -23.10 2.43
CA LEU A 108 -8.74 -23.97 1.35
C LEU A 108 -9.14 -25.38 1.83
N LYS A 109 -8.78 -25.74 3.07
CA LYS A 109 -9.18 -27.00 3.72
C LYS A 109 -10.53 -26.89 4.42
N ILE A 110 -11.08 -25.68 4.56
CA ILE A 110 -12.39 -25.41 5.16
C ILE A 110 -13.45 -25.48 4.05
N GLU A 111 -14.61 -26.09 4.31
CA GLU A 111 -15.67 -26.20 3.30
C GLU A 111 -16.49 -24.90 3.15
N GLY A 112 -17.13 -24.75 2.00
CA GLY A 112 -18.07 -23.65 1.72
C GLY A 112 -17.39 -22.31 1.43
N GLU A 113 -18.05 -21.23 1.85
CA GLU A 113 -17.73 -19.85 1.47
C GLU A 113 -16.32 -19.40 1.90
N VAL A 114 -15.75 -20.01 2.95
CA VAL A 114 -14.39 -19.72 3.41
C VAL A 114 -13.35 -20.16 2.37
N ALA A 115 -13.44 -21.38 1.84
CA ALA A 115 -12.54 -21.82 0.78
C ALA A 115 -12.78 -21.08 -0.54
N ASP A 116 -14.03 -20.75 -0.87
CA ASP A 116 -14.36 -19.93 -2.04
C ASP A 116 -13.65 -18.56 -1.96
N THR A 117 -13.77 -17.89 -0.81
CA THR A 117 -13.18 -16.58 -0.58
C THR A 117 -11.65 -16.64 -0.55
N ALA A 118 -11.07 -17.62 0.14
CA ALA A 118 -9.63 -17.81 0.19
C ALA A 118 -9.04 -18.07 -1.21
N ALA A 119 -9.73 -18.87 -2.03
CA ALA A 119 -9.33 -19.10 -3.41
C ALA A 119 -9.36 -17.81 -4.24
N GLU A 120 -10.42 -17.01 -4.12
CA GLU A 120 -10.51 -15.71 -4.81
C GLU A 120 -9.37 -14.76 -4.44
N GLN A 121 -9.00 -14.71 -3.15
CA GLN A 121 -7.85 -13.90 -2.73
C GLN A 121 -6.51 -14.43 -3.26
N LEU A 122 -6.30 -15.75 -3.23
CA LEU A 122 -5.07 -16.38 -3.73
C LEU A 122 -4.89 -16.22 -5.24
N LYS A 123 -5.98 -16.28 -6.03
CA LYS A 123 -5.96 -16.03 -7.49
C LYS A 123 -5.33 -14.67 -7.84
N ASN A 124 -5.54 -13.67 -6.98
CA ASN A 124 -5.03 -12.30 -7.16
C ASN A 124 -3.70 -12.01 -6.43
N THR A 125 -3.16 -12.99 -5.68
CA THR A 125 -1.91 -12.83 -4.92
C THR A 125 -0.71 -13.28 -5.75
N ILE A 126 0.23 -12.37 -6.03
CA ILE A 126 1.45 -12.67 -6.81
C ILE A 126 2.64 -13.06 -5.93
N LEU A 127 2.68 -12.60 -4.68
CA LEU A 127 3.79 -12.81 -3.75
C LEU A 127 3.60 -14.12 -2.95
N VAL A 128 3.28 -15.22 -3.64
CA VAL A 128 3.02 -16.53 -3.03
C VAL A 128 4.29 -17.37 -2.80
N TYR A 129 5.37 -17.10 -3.55
CA TYR A 129 6.67 -17.79 -3.45
C TYR A 129 6.52 -19.32 -3.34
N ASP A 130 7.13 -19.94 -2.33
CA ASP A 130 7.09 -21.39 -2.11
C ASP A 130 5.67 -21.92 -1.79
N GLY A 131 4.76 -21.06 -1.34
CA GLY A 131 3.34 -21.40 -1.16
C GLY A 131 2.65 -21.83 -2.47
N PHE A 132 3.23 -21.49 -3.63
CA PHE A 132 2.84 -22.09 -4.92
C PHE A 132 2.87 -23.63 -4.86
N ASN A 133 3.92 -24.21 -4.28
CA ASN A 133 4.09 -25.66 -4.22
C ASN A 133 3.04 -26.33 -3.33
N ASP A 134 2.61 -25.64 -2.27
CA ASP A 134 1.55 -26.14 -1.37
C ASP A 134 0.20 -26.15 -2.10
N VAL A 135 -0.15 -25.06 -2.78
CA VAL A 135 -1.36 -25.00 -3.61
C VAL A 135 -1.30 -26.04 -4.73
N LYS A 136 -0.16 -26.17 -5.41
CA LYS A 136 0.02 -27.15 -6.48
C LYS A 136 -0.12 -28.59 -5.99
N SER A 137 0.48 -28.92 -4.85
CA SER A 137 0.36 -30.24 -4.23
C SER A 137 -1.08 -30.55 -3.84
N MET A 138 -1.80 -29.55 -3.33
CA MET A 138 -3.22 -29.68 -2.99
C MET A 138 -4.09 -29.89 -4.24
N ALA A 139 -3.78 -29.20 -5.34
CA ALA A 139 -4.44 -29.38 -6.63
C ALA A 139 -4.20 -30.80 -7.20
N ASP A 140 -2.97 -31.30 -7.12
CA ASP A 140 -2.59 -32.65 -7.55
C ASP A 140 -3.25 -33.74 -6.70
N ALA A 141 -3.45 -33.47 -5.40
CA ALA A 141 -4.22 -34.33 -4.50
C ALA A 141 -5.74 -34.27 -4.73
N GLY A 142 -6.21 -33.40 -5.64
CA GLY A 142 -7.60 -33.38 -6.09
C GLY A 142 -8.47 -32.25 -5.52
N ASN A 143 -7.94 -31.31 -4.74
CA ASN A 143 -8.71 -30.17 -4.25
C ASN A 143 -9.16 -29.28 -5.43
N ALA A 144 -10.46 -29.07 -5.55
CA ALA A 144 -11.05 -28.32 -6.67
C ALA A 144 -10.63 -26.84 -6.67
N LYS A 145 -10.58 -26.20 -5.50
CA LYS A 145 -10.19 -24.78 -5.36
C LYS A 145 -8.73 -24.54 -5.66
N ALA A 146 -7.86 -25.43 -5.21
CA ALA A 146 -6.45 -25.38 -5.56
C ALA A 146 -6.23 -25.50 -7.08
N LYS A 147 -7.01 -26.33 -7.77
CA LYS A 147 -6.97 -26.42 -9.25
C LYS A 147 -7.42 -25.11 -9.91
N GLU A 148 -8.52 -24.52 -9.45
CA GLU A 148 -8.99 -23.22 -9.94
C GLU A 148 -7.92 -22.13 -9.77
N ILE A 149 -7.20 -22.10 -8.64
CA ILE A 149 -6.14 -21.13 -8.37
C ILE A 149 -4.98 -21.31 -9.36
N VAL A 150 -4.51 -22.55 -9.55
CA VAL A 150 -3.41 -22.85 -10.49
C VAL A 150 -3.80 -22.48 -11.92
N GLU A 151 -5.03 -22.76 -12.33
CA GLU A 151 -5.54 -22.38 -13.66
C GLU A 151 -5.63 -20.86 -13.82
N SER A 152 -6.17 -20.15 -12.83
CA SER A 152 -6.25 -18.69 -12.80
C SER A 152 -4.87 -18.02 -12.90
N TRP A 153 -3.87 -18.53 -12.17
CA TRP A 153 -2.48 -18.08 -12.28
C TRP A 153 -1.90 -18.33 -13.67
N ALA A 154 -2.17 -19.50 -14.26
CA ALA A 154 -1.72 -19.83 -15.61
C ALA A 154 -2.38 -18.94 -16.69
N ASN A 155 -3.63 -18.54 -16.47
CA ASN A 155 -4.38 -17.61 -17.33
C ASN A 155 -4.03 -16.13 -17.08
N ALA A 156 -3.12 -15.85 -16.14
CA ALA A 156 -2.70 -14.51 -15.74
C ALA A 156 -3.86 -13.60 -15.28
N GLU A 157 -4.86 -14.17 -14.60
CA GLU A 157 -6.04 -13.40 -14.13
C GLU A 157 -5.65 -12.30 -13.13
N TRP A 158 -4.61 -12.52 -12.32
CA TRP A 158 -4.02 -11.49 -11.44
C TRP A 158 -3.57 -10.22 -12.19
N PHE A 159 -3.29 -10.34 -13.49
CA PHE A 159 -2.94 -9.23 -14.39
C PHE A 159 -4.17 -8.73 -15.14
N THR A 160 -4.93 -9.62 -15.79
CA THR A 160 -6.05 -9.23 -16.66
C THR A 160 -7.27 -8.71 -15.90
N ASN A 161 -7.41 -9.02 -14.61
CA ASN A 161 -8.45 -8.47 -13.76
C ASN A 161 -8.18 -7.02 -13.34
N LYS A 162 -6.94 -6.53 -13.51
CA LYS A 162 -6.62 -5.14 -13.22
C LYS A 162 -7.09 -4.23 -14.36
N PRO A 163 -7.51 -2.99 -14.05
CA PRO A 163 -7.79 -2.01 -15.09
C PRO A 163 -6.60 -1.82 -16.02
N ALA A 164 -6.86 -1.82 -17.32
CA ALA A 164 -5.87 -1.43 -18.32
C ALA A 164 -5.47 0.04 -18.13
N LEU A 165 -4.32 0.45 -18.67
CA LEU A 165 -3.98 1.86 -18.76
C LEU A 165 -4.99 2.57 -19.66
N ASP A 166 -5.47 3.74 -19.24
CA ASP A 166 -6.39 4.56 -20.04
C ASP A 166 -5.74 4.94 -21.37
N GLU A 167 -6.54 4.94 -22.46
CA GLU A 167 -6.07 5.36 -23.78
C GLU A 167 -5.73 6.87 -23.83
N GLU A 168 -6.35 7.67 -22.97
CA GLU A 168 -6.09 9.10 -22.81
C GLU A 168 -6.02 9.46 -21.32
N ILE A 169 -4.94 10.14 -20.92
CA ILE A 169 -4.75 10.64 -19.55
C ILE A 169 -4.64 12.16 -19.59
N THR A 170 -5.67 12.85 -19.10
CA THR A 170 -5.63 14.31 -18.94
C THR A 170 -5.00 14.69 -17.60
N VAL A 171 -3.94 15.51 -17.65
CA VAL A 171 -3.18 15.95 -16.45
C VAL A 171 -3.02 17.47 -16.40
N THR A 172 -2.80 17.99 -15.19
CA THR A 172 -2.33 19.36 -14.98
C THR A 172 -0.80 19.36 -14.78
N VAL A 173 -0.10 20.15 -15.61
CA VAL A 173 1.36 20.24 -15.56
C VAL A 173 1.84 21.00 -14.32
N TYR A 174 2.71 20.35 -13.54
CA TYR A 174 3.56 20.98 -12.52
C TYR A 174 5.00 21.02 -13.03
N LYS A 175 5.37 22.13 -13.68
CA LYS A 175 6.66 22.30 -14.37
C LYS A 175 7.74 22.83 -13.43
N ILE A 176 8.86 22.12 -13.33
CA ILE A 176 10.10 22.56 -12.68
C ILE A 176 11.15 22.81 -13.77
N PRO A 177 11.50 24.08 -14.06
CA PRO A 177 12.46 24.40 -15.10
C PRO A 177 13.90 24.02 -14.72
N GLY A 178 14.69 23.67 -15.73
CA GLY A 178 16.07 23.24 -15.60
C GLY A 178 16.22 21.79 -15.12
N GLU A 179 17.35 21.54 -14.46
CA GLU A 179 17.67 20.25 -13.87
C GLU A 179 17.05 20.12 -12.47
N THR A 180 16.40 18.99 -12.23
CA THR A 180 15.96 18.53 -10.91
C THR A 180 16.85 17.39 -10.46
N ASN A 181 17.61 17.61 -9.40
CA ASN A 181 18.37 16.58 -8.72
C ASN A 181 17.47 15.82 -7.72
N THR A 182 17.80 14.57 -7.40
CA THR A 182 17.08 13.84 -6.35
C THR A 182 17.17 14.48 -4.96
N ASP A 183 18.17 15.33 -4.70
CA ASP A 183 18.24 16.15 -3.49
C ASP A 183 17.15 17.24 -3.45
N ASP A 184 16.72 17.77 -4.60
CA ASP A 184 15.60 18.71 -4.66
C ASP A 184 14.28 18.03 -4.26
N LEU A 185 14.10 16.76 -4.62
CA LEU A 185 12.91 15.97 -4.33
C LEU A 185 12.93 15.34 -2.92
N SER A 186 14.12 15.12 -2.38
CA SER A 186 14.37 14.44 -1.10
C SER A 186 15.69 14.97 -0.50
N PRO A 187 15.66 16.15 0.17
CA PRO A 187 16.85 16.79 0.70
C PRO A 187 17.65 15.89 1.64
N ALA A 188 18.98 15.98 1.58
CA ALA A 188 19.85 15.25 2.50
C ALA A 188 19.68 15.69 3.97
N SER A 189 19.32 16.97 4.22
CA SER A 189 19.02 17.48 5.57
C SER A 189 17.85 16.75 6.22
N GLU A 190 16.91 16.27 5.42
CA GLU A 190 15.70 15.57 5.87
C GLU A 190 15.83 14.05 5.75
N ALA A 191 17.05 13.52 5.66
CA ALA A 191 17.26 12.08 5.47
C ALA A 191 16.68 11.22 6.60
N PHE A 192 16.57 11.77 7.81
CA PHE A 192 16.04 11.08 8.99
C PHE A 192 14.53 10.84 8.94
N THR A 193 13.79 11.55 8.08
CA THR A 193 12.33 11.37 7.92
C THR A 193 11.95 10.41 6.79
N ARG A 194 12.91 9.93 5.98
CA ARG A 194 12.64 9.16 4.73
C ARG A 194 11.78 7.91 4.88
N ALA A 195 11.78 7.28 6.06
CA ALA A 195 10.95 6.11 6.33
C ALA A 195 9.46 6.48 6.51
N ASP A 196 9.20 7.70 6.97
CA ASP A 196 7.87 8.30 7.07
C ASP A 196 7.61 9.11 5.79
N ILE A 197 7.13 8.42 4.75
CA ILE A 197 6.92 9.00 3.41
C ILE A 197 6.03 10.27 3.47
N PRO A 198 4.87 10.27 4.16
CA PRO A 198 4.04 11.46 4.26
C PRO A 198 4.79 12.66 4.86
N LEU A 199 5.51 12.45 5.96
CA LEU A 199 6.28 13.52 6.59
C LEU A 199 7.43 14.00 5.70
N HIS A 200 8.18 13.07 5.12
CA HIS A 200 9.31 13.41 4.26
C HIS A 200 8.86 14.22 3.04
N ALA A 201 7.69 13.91 2.49
CA ALA A 201 7.12 14.60 1.35
C ALA A 201 6.80 16.08 1.62
N ASN A 202 6.70 16.52 2.89
CA ASN A 202 6.58 17.95 3.21
C ASN A 202 7.85 18.75 2.86
N SER A 203 9.00 18.09 2.71
CA SER A 203 10.27 18.71 2.29
C SER A 203 10.47 18.77 0.77
N PHE A 204 9.47 18.36 -0.01
CA PHE A 204 9.55 18.28 -1.46
C PHE A 204 9.80 19.66 -2.10
N LEU A 205 10.91 19.81 -2.83
CA LEU A 205 11.31 21.01 -3.58
C LEU A 205 11.53 22.29 -2.77
N VAL A 206 11.61 22.21 -1.43
CA VAL A 206 11.73 23.40 -0.56
C VAL A 206 13.01 24.21 -0.79
N ASN A 207 14.09 23.56 -1.27
CA ASN A 207 15.34 24.24 -1.62
C ASN A 207 15.34 24.78 -3.06
N ARG A 208 14.34 24.41 -3.87
CA ARG A 208 14.25 24.74 -5.30
C ARG A 208 13.27 25.88 -5.57
N MET A 209 12.19 25.98 -4.79
CA MET A 209 11.16 27.01 -4.92
C MET A 209 10.55 27.35 -3.55
N GLU A 210 10.04 28.57 -3.43
CA GLU A 210 9.53 29.12 -2.17
C GLU A 210 8.28 28.39 -1.66
N ASN A 211 7.28 28.20 -2.53
CA ASN A 211 5.97 27.65 -2.14
C ASN A 211 5.59 26.40 -2.97
N PRO A 212 6.35 25.28 -2.89
CA PRO A 212 6.13 24.11 -3.74
C PRO A 212 4.76 23.46 -3.52
N LEU A 213 4.38 23.24 -2.26
CA LEU A 213 3.13 22.53 -1.92
C LEU A 213 1.90 23.39 -2.23
N GLU A 214 1.92 24.67 -1.87
CA GLU A 214 0.82 25.60 -2.16
C GLU A 214 0.59 25.76 -3.68
N THR A 215 1.67 25.80 -4.46
CA THR A 215 1.56 25.82 -5.93
C THR A 215 0.85 24.57 -6.46
N MET A 216 1.14 23.40 -5.88
CA MET A 216 0.42 22.16 -6.22
C MET A 216 -1.06 22.23 -5.84
N ASP A 217 -1.40 22.80 -4.68
CA ASP A 217 -2.79 22.96 -4.23
C ASP A 217 -3.60 23.86 -5.16
N GLU A 218 -3.03 24.97 -5.62
CA GLU A 218 -3.69 25.84 -6.61
C GLU A 218 -3.90 25.12 -7.95
N LEU A 219 -2.95 24.30 -8.38
CA LEU A 219 -3.07 23.54 -9.62
C LEU A 219 -4.10 22.41 -9.52
N ARG A 220 -4.23 21.75 -8.36
CA ARG A 220 -5.25 20.71 -8.12
C ARG A 220 -6.67 21.23 -8.31
N LYS A 221 -6.93 22.53 -8.09
CA LYS A 221 -8.24 23.16 -8.33
C LYS A 221 -8.70 23.08 -9.79
N LYS A 222 -7.81 22.78 -10.74
CA LYS A 222 -8.17 22.54 -12.14
C LYS A 222 -8.87 21.20 -12.38
N GLY A 223 -8.94 20.32 -11.37
CA GLY A 223 -9.74 19.09 -11.42
C GLY A 223 -9.09 17.91 -12.14
N HIS A 224 -7.81 18.00 -12.52
CA HIS A 224 -7.05 16.89 -13.11
C HIS A 224 -5.87 16.50 -12.23
N PRO A 225 -5.42 15.22 -12.25
CA PRO A 225 -4.19 14.80 -11.58
C PRO A 225 -2.99 15.63 -12.00
N LEU A 226 -2.05 15.84 -11.08
CA LEU A 226 -0.81 16.55 -11.40
C LEU A 226 0.18 15.61 -12.12
N ALA A 227 0.93 16.16 -13.07
CA ALA A 227 2.09 15.51 -13.66
C ALA A 227 3.36 16.32 -13.34
N TYR A 228 4.40 15.64 -12.87
CA TYR A 228 5.70 16.27 -12.66
C TYR A 228 6.38 16.46 -14.00
N VAL A 229 6.72 17.70 -14.37
CA VAL A 229 7.36 17.98 -15.66
C VAL A 229 8.68 18.71 -15.42
N GLY A 230 9.78 18.24 -16.02
CA GLY A 230 11.09 18.89 -15.93
C GLY A 230 11.82 18.96 -17.27
N ASP A 231 12.93 19.70 -17.36
CA ASP A 231 13.80 19.66 -18.54
C ASP A 231 14.77 18.47 -18.42
N VAL A 232 15.41 18.34 -17.25
CA VAL A 232 16.21 17.17 -16.85
C VAL A 232 15.73 16.71 -15.47
N VAL A 233 15.34 15.44 -15.32
CA VAL A 233 14.69 14.93 -14.11
C VAL A 233 15.48 13.80 -13.45
N GLY A 234 15.67 13.90 -12.14
CA GLY A 234 16.09 12.79 -11.28
C GLY A 234 17.59 12.48 -11.31
N THR A 235 18.43 13.45 -11.67
CA THR A 235 19.88 13.29 -11.61
C THR A 235 20.38 13.16 -10.17
N GLY A 236 21.62 12.68 -10.00
CA GLY A 236 22.24 12.52 -8.69
C GLY A 236 22.06 11.12 -8.12
N SER A 237 22.02 11.03 -6.80
CA SER A 237 22.07 9.74 -6.09
C SER A 237 20.77 8.95 -6.20
N SER A 238 20.89 7.62 -6.18
CA SER A 238 19.74 6.73 -6.05
C SER A 238 19.09 6.89 -4.68
N ARG A 239 17.89 7.49 -4.65
CA ARG A 239 17.11 7.72 -3.44
C ARG A 239 15.64 7.48 -3.74
N LYS A 240 15.12 6.33 -3.33
CA LYS A 240 13.70 5.98 -3.47
C LYS A 240 12.78 7.02 -2.84
N SER A 241 13.23 7.73 -1.80
CA SER A 241 12.49 8.82 -1.18
C SER A 241 12.13 9.95 -2.14
N GLY A 242 12.93 10.21 -3.19
CA GLY A 242 12.60 11.22 -4.21
C GLY A 242 11.33 10.87 -4.99
N ILE A 243 11.23 9.64 -5.51
CA ILE A 243 10.01 9.19 -6.19
C ILE A 243 8.86 9.01 -5.20
N ASN A 244 9.11 8.56 -3.97
CA ASN A 244 8.07 8.46 -2.95
C ASN A 244 7.41 9.82 -2.69
N SER A 245 8.17 10.92 -2.61
CA SER A 245 7.62 12.27 -2.44
C SER A 245 6.82 12.72 -3.66
N VAL A 246 7.27 12.40 -4.89
CA VAL A 246 6.49 12.67 -6.11
C VAL A 246 5.15 11.92 -6.07
N GLN A 247 5.18 10.62 -5.77
CA GLN A 247 3.97 9.78 -5.72
C GLN A 247 3.07 10.13 -4.54
N TRP A 248 3.62 10.62 -3.43
CA TRP A 248 2.82 11.10 -2.31
C TRP A 248 1.91 12.25 -2.76
N HIS A 249 2.48 13.20 -3.52
CA HIS A 249 1.75 14.39 -3.98
C HIS A 249 0.93 14.19 -5.26
N MET A 250 1.33 13.27 -6.13
CA MET A 250 0.81 13.15 -7.50
C MET A 250 0.36 11.74 -7.88
N GLY A 251 0.53 10.77 -6.99
CA GLY A 251 0.08 9.39 -7.16
C GLY A 251 -1.32 9.16 -6.61
N ARG A 252 -1.64 7.90 -6.40
CA ARG A 252 -2.89 7.41 -5.81
C ARG A 252 -2.63 6.49 -4.64
N ASP A 253 -3.59 6.44 -3.72
CA ASP A 253 -3.55 5.54 -2.57
C ASP A 253 -3.55 4.08 -3.01
N ILE A 254 -2.93 3.23 -2.20
CA ILE A 254 -2.91 1.79 -2.39
C ILE A 254 -3.85 1.18 -1.34
N PRO A 255 -4.96 0.54 -1.74
CA PRO A 255 -5.90 -0.05 -0.78
C PRO A 255 -5.20 -1.00 0.20
N GLY A 256 -5.45 -0.81 1.50
CA GLY A 256 -4.88 -1.63 2.58
C GLY A 256 -3.40 -1.40 2.88
N ILE A 257 -2.72 -0.45 2.22
CA ILE A 257 -1.29 -0.17 2.41
C ILE A 257 -1.09 1.27 2.90
N PRO A 258 -0.93 1.48 4.21
CA PRO A 258 -0.76 2.82 4.77
C PRO A 258 0.57 3.48 4.40
N GLY A 259 0.56 4.82 4.40
CA GLY A 259 1.77 5.64 4.31
C GLY A 259 2.51 5.52 2.98
N LYS A 260 1.88 4.98 1.93
CA LYS A 260 2.48 4.82 0.60
C LYS A 260 1.46 5.07 -0.50
N ARG A 261 1.95 5.64 -1.61
CA ARG A 261 1.18 5.85 -2.85
C ARG A 261 1.91 5.21 -4.03
N THR A 262 1.18 4.98 -5.11
CA THR A 262 1.69 4.44 -6.39
C THR A 262 1.19 5.30 -7.55
N GLY A 263 1.56 4.99 -8.79
CA GLY A 263 1.11 5.75 -9.95
C GLY A 263 1.85 7.08 -10.13
N GLY A 264 1.16 8.04 -10.73
CA GLY A 264 1.70 9.35 -11.10
C GLY A 264 2.31 9.37 -12.50
N VAL A 265 2.48 10.57 -13.06
CA VAL A 265 3.09 10.79 -14.37
C VAL A 265 4.29 11.71 -14.20
N VAL A 266 5.44 11.31 -14.77
CA VAL A 266 6.66 12.13 -14.81
C VAL A 266 7.03 12.34 -16.27
N ILE A 267 7.18 13.59 -16.71
CA ILE A 267 7.59 13.94 -18.07
C ILE A 267 8.90 14.73 -18.01
N GLY A 268 9.91 14.32 -18.78
CA GLY A 268 11.18 15.02 -18.86
C GLY A 268 11.71 15.08 -20.28
N GLY A 269 12.41 16.16 -20.65
CA GLY A 269 13.23 16.14 -21.87
C GLY A 269 14.34 15.09 -21.77
N ILE A 270 14.94 14.98 -20.58
CA ILE A 270 15.84 13.90 -20.15
C ILE A 270 15.40 13.39 -18.78
N ILE A 271 15.33 12.08 -18.60
CA ILE A 271 15.12 11.46 -17.28
C ILE A 271 16.34 10.59 -16.96
N ALA A 272 16.93 10.77 -15.79
CA ALA A 272 18.09 9.97 -15.38
C ALA A 272 17.70 8.48 -15.25
N PRO A 273 18.51 7.54 -15.76
CA PRO A 273 18.11 6.12 -15.87
C PRO A 273 17.70 5.46 -14.55
N ILE A 274 18.40 5.78 -13.45
CA ILE A 274 18.07 5.23 -12.13
C ILE A 274 16.69 5.74 -11.67
N PHE A 275 16.42 7.03 -11.86
CA PHE A 275 15.13 7.61 -11.50
C PHE A 275 14.00 7.05 -12.37
N PHE A 276 14.25 6.89 -13.68
CA PHE A 276 13.33 6.27 -14.63
C PHE A 276 12.89 4.88 -14.15
N ASN A 277 13.86 3.98 -13.91
CA ASN A 277 13.55 2.62 -13.44
C ASN A 277 12.83 2.64 -12.08
N THR A 278 13.25 3.51 -11.15
CA THR A 278 12.60 3.58 -9.82
C THR A 278 11.14 4.06 -9.94
N ALA A 279 10.84 4.94 -10.91
CA ALA A 279 9.49 5.37 -11.22
C ALA A 279 8.65 4.20 -11.77
N GLU A 280 9.15 3.46 -12.76
CA GLU A 280 8.44 2.29 -13.31
C GLU A 280 8.20 1.20 -12.26
N ASP A 281 9.22 0.85 -11.47
CA ASP A 281 9.15 -0.16 -10.40
C ASP A 281 8.10 0.19 -9.33
N SER A 282 7.76 1.47 -9.18
CA SER A 282 6.76 1.96 -8.24
C SER A 282 5.39 2.23 -8.87
N GLY A 283 5.20 1.86 -10.14
CA GLY A 283 3.96 1.99 -10.89
C GLY A 283 3.71 3.38 -11.49
N CYS A 284 4.71 4.27 -11.50
CA CYS A 284 4.63 5.56 -12.18
C CYS A 284 4.82 5.39 -13.70
N LEU A 285 4.30 6.33 -14.48
CA LEU A 285 4.53 6.43 -15.92
C LEU A 285 5.58 7.53 -16.23
N PRO A 286 6.88 7.20 -16.30
CA PRO A 286 7.90 8.13 -16.76
C PRO A 286 7.95 8.20 -18.28
N ILE A 287 7.89 9.41 -18.84
CA ILE A 287 7.88 9.67 -20.28
C ILE A 287 9.02 10.63 -20.61
N GLN A 288 9.96 10.16 -21.43
CA GLN A 288 10.96 11.06 -22.00
C GLN A 288 10.42 11.67 -23.30
N ALA A 289 10.22 12.99 -23.30
CA ALA A 289 9.65 13.77 -24.40
C ALA A 289 10.54 15.00 -24.67
N PRO A 290 11.60 14.86 -25.51
CA PRO A 290 12.56 15.91 -25.82
C PRO A 290 11.99 17.02 -26.73
#